data_AF-A0AAD5X0K9-F1
#
_entry.id   AF-A0AAD5X0K9-F1
#
_cell.length_a   1.000
_cell.length_b   1.000
_cell.length_c   1.000
_cell.angle_alpha   90.00
_cell.angle_beta   90.00
_cell.angle_gamma   90.00
#
_symmetry.space_group_name_H-M   'P 1'
#
loop_
_entity.id
_entity.type
_entity.pdbx_description
1 polymer ?
#
loop_
_entity_poly.entity_id
_entity_poly.type
_entity_poly.pdbx_seq_one_letter_code
_entity_poly.pdbx_strand_id
1 'polypeptide(L)'
;MTKGAQARQTVPMASISVGDDTVPYFPVTFWRGQTKWVGEVLVGDVILLRDVDIKSYRDKLSGTGSFRSIFKIVHRSSGDVPVDPDAMASVDEVGDRDRLMQVLGWAQQQSGFENFKRRRKS
;
A
#
# COMPACT_ATOMS: atom_id res chain seq x y z
N MET A 1 32.50 -30.58 7.03
CA MET A 1 32.11 -29.34 7.74
C MET A 1 31.75 -28.28 6.70
N THR A 2 30.46 -28.02 6.50
CA THR A 2 29.95 -26.92 5.67
C THR A 2 30.26 -25.61 6.41
N LYS A 3 31.17 -24.79 5.87
CA LYS A 3 31.47 -23.47 6.45
C LYS A 3 30.19 -22.64 6.45
N GLY A 4 29.73 -22.23 7.64
CA GLY A 4 28.64 -21.28 7.76
C GLY A 4 29.03 -19.95 7.11
N ALA A 5 28.18 -19.44 6.21
CA ALA A 5 28.35 -18.12 5.63
C ALA A 5 27.77 -17.07 6.60
N GLN A 6 28.56 -16.05 6.95
CA GLN A 6 28.04 -14.91 7.71
C GLN A 6 27.20 -14.00 6.81
N ALA A 7 26.04 -13.57 7.31
CA ALA A 7 25.22 -12.55 6.68
C ALA A 7 26.01 -11.22 6.68
N ARG A 8 26.30 -10.68 5.49
CA ARG A 8 27.16 -9.49 5.31
C ARG A 8 26.42 -8.20 4.97
N GLN A 9 25.12 -8.27 4.66
CA GLN A 9 24.38 -7.12 4.15
C GLN A 9 22.98 -7.03 4.78
N THR A 10 22.66 -5.84 5.28
CA THR A 10 21.30 -5.46 5.66
C THR A 10 20.55 -4.98 4.42
N VAL A 11 19.33 -5.50 4.21
CA VAL A 11 18.46 -5.13 3.11
C VAL A 11 17.22 -4.46 3.68
N PRO A 12 16.90 -3.21 3.29
CA PRO A 12 15.64 -2.58 3.67
C PRO A 12 14.46 -3.43 3.23
N MET A 13 13.53 -3.67 4.14
CA MET A 13 12.29 -4.40 3.90
C MET A 13 11.18 -3.69 4.65
N ALA A 14 10.03 -3.54 4.00
CA ALA A 14 8.85 -3.02 4.64
C ALA A 14 7.60 -3.74 4.12
N SER A 15 6.64 -3.93 5.00
CA SER A 15 5.34 -4.50 4.66
C SER A 15 4.25 -3.50 4.98
N ILE A 16 3.23 -3.45 4.13
CA ILE A 16 2.00 -2.68 4.34
C ILE A 16 0.81 -3.63 4.27
N SER A 17 -0.17 -3.44 5.14
CA SER A 17 -1.44 -4.15 5.06
C SER A 17 -2.40 -3.39 4.15
N VAL A 18 -2.89 -4.05 3.11
CA VAL A 18 -3.78 -3.47 2.09
C VAL A 18 -5.03 -4.32 1.95
N GLY A 19 -6.15 -3.70 1.61
CA GLY A 19 -7.44 -4.36 1.43
C GLY A 19 -8.40 -3.44 0.69
N ASP A 20 -9.54 -3.98 0.29
CA ASP A 20 -10.62 -3.26 -0.37
C ASP A 20 -12.00 -3.76 0.07
N ASP A 21 -13.06 -3.30 -0.58
CA ASP A 21 -14.45 -3.71 -0.37
C ASP A 21 -14.72 -5.21 -0.61
N THR A 22 -13.83 -5.91 -1.31
CA THR A 22 -13.98 -7.31 -1.68
C THR A 22 -12.98 -8.23 -0.99
N VAL A 23 -11.83 -7.71 -0.57
CA VAL A 23 -10.70 -8.47 -0.05
C VAL A 23 -10.30 -7.94 1.33
N PRO A 24 -10.33 -8.79 2.38
CA PRO A 24 -9.83 -8.42 3.70
C PRO A 24 -8.36 -8.00 3.67
N TYR A 25 -7.95 -7.20 4.66
CA TYR A 25 -6.56 -6.73 4.75
C TYR A 25 -5.55 -7.88 4.73
N PHE A 26 -4.55 -7.77 3.84
CA PHE A 26 -3.44 -8.71 3.72
C PHE A 26 -2.10 -7.97 3.54
N PRO A 27 -0.97 -8.57 3.96
CA PRO A 27 0.33 -7.90 3.88
C PRO A 27 0.90 -7.96 2.47
N VAL A 28 1.49 -6.85 2.02
CA VAL A 28 2.34 -6.76 0.83
C VAL A 28 3.73 -6.32 1.24
N THR A 29 4.75 -7.10 0.91
CA THR A 29 6.14 -6.85 1.32
C THR A 29 6.99 -6.34 0.17
N PHE A 30 7.74 -5.27 0.39
CA PHE A 30 8.64 -4.64 -0.55
C PHE A 30 10.09 -4.66 -0.04
N TRP A 31 11.04 -4.60 -0.96
CA TRP A 31 12.46 -4.74 -0.67
C TRP A 31 13.30 -3.62 -1.29
N ARG A 32 14.42 -3.28 -0.66
CA ARG A 32 15.44 -2.35 -1.17
C ARG A 32 14.82 -0.98 -1.54
N GLY A 33 15.07 -0.50 -2.76
CA GLY A 33 14.58 0.80 -3.23
C GLY A 33 13.05 0.92 -3.31
N GLN A 34 12.33 -0.20 -3.17
CA GLN A 34 10.86 -0.23 -3.20
C GLN A 34 10.23 0.05 -1.83
N THR A 35 11.01 0.49 -0.83
CA THR A 35 10.51 0.85 0.51
C THR A 35 10.50 2.36 0.77
N LYS A 36 10.63 3.20 -0.28
CA LYS A 36 10.69 4.67 -0.13
C LYS A 36 9.41 5.28 0.47
N TRP A 37 8.27 4.64 0.25
CA TRP A 37 6.94 5.08 0.71
C TRP A 37 6.71 4.97 2.22
N VAL A 38 7.59 4.29 2.98
CA VAL A 38 7.36 3.93 4.39
C VAL A 38 7.16 5.15 5.31
N GLY A 39 7.76 6.30 4.96
CA GLY A 39 7.56 7.55 5.71
C GLY A 39 6.42 8.43 5.18
N GLU A 40 5.83 8.07 4.04
CA GLU A 40 4.86 8.91 3.32
C GLU A 40 3.44 8.38 3.45
N VAL A 41 3.26 7.06 3.52
CA VAL A 41 1.92 6.44 3.58
C VAL A 41 1.33 6.55 4.99
N LEU A 42 0.06 6.93 5.06
CA LEU A 42 -0.72 6.93 6.29
C LEU A 42 -1.79 5.85 6.27
N VAL A 43 -2.20 5.42 7.47
CA VAL A 43 -3.36 4.54 7.60
C VAL A 43 -4.59 5.23 7.00
N GLY A 44 -5.28 4.51 6.13
CA GLY A 44 -6.46 5.00 5.40
C GLY A 44 -6.17 5.69 4.08
N ASP A 45 -4.90 5.92 3.71
CA ASP A 45 -4.56 6.34 2.35
C ASP A 45 -5.00 5.26 1.35
N VAL A 46 -5.53 5.68 0.20
CA VAL A 46 -5.80 4.78 -0.92
C VAL A 46 -4.59 4.81 -1.83
N ILE A 47 -4.11 3.62 -2.18
CA ILE A 47 -2.89 3.42 -2.95
C ILE A 47 -3.17 2.60 -4.21
N LEU A 48 -2.43 2.91 -5.28
CA LEU A 48 -2.31 2.08 -6.47
C LEU A 48 -1.04 1.26 -6.36
N LEU A 49 -1.20 -0.07 -6.43
CA LEU A 49 -0.11 -1.02 -6.51
C LEU A 49 -0.12 -1.70 -7.87
N ARG A 50 1.01 -1.69 -8.59
CA ARG A 50 1.20 -2.47 -9.83
C ARG A 50 2.43 -3.35 -9.74
N ASP A 51 2.45 -4.40 -10.56
CA ASP A 51 3.53 -5.39 -10.63
C ASP A 51 3.87 -6.01 -9.28
N VAL A 52 2.83 -6.37 -8.51
CA VAL A 52 2.91 -7.10 -7.23
C VAL A 52 2.46 -8.54 -7.44
N ASP A 53 3.25 -9.49 -6.96
CA ASP A 53 2.91 -10.91 -6.98
C ASP A 53 2.05 -11.25 -5.76
N ILE A 54 0.77 -11.54 -5.97
CA ILE A 54 -0.19 -11.89 -4.92
C ILE A 54 -0.40 -13.41 -4.92
N LYS A 55 -0.20 -14.04 -3.76
CA LYS A 55 -0.36 -15.48 -3.54
C LYS A 55 -1.31 -15.76 -2.39
N SER A 56 -2.06 -16.85 -2.51
CA SER A 56 -2.88 -17.42 -1.44
C SER A 56 -2.20 -18.65 -0.84
N TYR A 57 -2.11 -18.71 0.48
CA TYR A 57 -1.67 -19.90 1.21
C TYR A 57 -2.58 -20.14 2.41
N ARG A 58 -3.23 -21.32 2.46
CA ARG A 58 -4.23 -21.65 3.49
C ARG A 58 -5.25 -20.53 3.68
N ASP A 59 -5.82 -20.07 2.56
CA ASP A 59 -6.82 -19.00 2.47
C ASP A 59 -6.35 -17.63 3.02
N LYS A 60 -5.04 -17.45 3.18
CA LYS A 60 -4.43 -16.16 3.54
C LYS A 60 -3.69 -15.60 2.34
N LEU A 61 -4.09 -14.39 1.95
CA LEU A 61 -3.40 -13.64 0.92
C LEU A 61 -2.09 -13.05 1.46
N SER A 62 -1.11 -12.95 0.58
CA SER A 62 0.12 -12.20 0.79
C SER A 62 0.63 -11.68 -0.54
N GLY A 63 1.15 -10.47 -0.56
CA GLY A 63 1.76 -9.86 -1.73
C GLY A 63 3.27 -9.70 -1.56
N THR A 64 3.99 -9.79 -2.66
CA THR A 64 5.41 -9.44 -2.72
C THR A 64 5.65 -8.48 -3.89
N GLY A 65 6.19 -7.30 -3.58
CA GLY A 65 6.64 -6.35 -4.58
C GLY A 65 7.92 -6.82 -5.27
N SER A 66 7.99 -6.60 -6.58
CA SER A 66 9.18 -6.76 -7.39
C SER A 66 9.94 -5.43 -7.52
N PHE A 67 11.12 -5.45 -8.15
CA PHE A 67 11.86 -4.22 -8.45
C PHE A 67 11.14 -3.30 -9.46
N ARG A 68 10.14 -3.82 -10.18
CA ARG A 68 9.28 -3.09 -11.12
C ARG A 68 8.00 -2.58 -10.47
N SER A 69 7.73 -2.94 -9.23
CA SER A 69 6.50 -2.54 -8.57
C SER A 69 6.34 -1.04 -8.55
N ILE A 70 5.11 -0.61 -8.82
CA ILE A 70 4.71 0.79 -8.71
C ILE A 70 3.89 0.90 -7.44
N PHE A 71 4.25 1.87 -6.61
CA PHE A 71 3.50 2.28 -5.43
C PHE A 71 3.16 3.76 -5.61
N LYS A 72 1.87 4.09 -5.74
CA LYS A 72 1.42 5.49 -5.80
C LYS A 72 0.30 5.71 -4.81
N ILE A 73 0.32 6.84 -4.12
CA ILE A 73 -0.77 7.25 -3.25
C ILE A 73 -1.74 8.06 -4.10
N VAL A 74 -2.95 7.53 -4.27
CA VAL A 74 -3.98 8.08 -5.17
C VAL A 74 -5.01 8.91 -4.41
N HIS A 75 -5.13 8.70 -3.11
CA HIS A 75 -5.95 9.54 -2.24
C HIS A 75 -5.39 9.53 -0.82
N ARG A 76 -5.45 10.70 -0.17
CA ARG A 76 -4.97 10.88 1.20
C ARG A 76 -6.11 10.86 2.18
N SER A 77 -5.95 10.11 3.27
CA SER A 77 -6.93 10.12 4.37
C SER A 77 -6.98 11.47 5.07
N SER A 78 -5.81 12.13 5.20
CA SER A 78 -5.71 13.52 5.61
C SER A 78 -5.56 14.42 4.38
N GLY A 79 -6.57 15.26 4.12
CA GLY A 79 -6.54 16.24 3.02
C GLY A 79 -5.44 17.31 3.13
N ASP A 80 -4.63 17.27 4.19
CA ASP A 80 -3.50 18.17 4.42
C ASP A 80 -2.27 17.83 3.57
N VAL A 81 -2.21 16.62 3.00
CA VAL A 81 -1.10 16.18 2.15
C VAL A 81 -1.58 16.15 0.70
N PRO A 82 -0.92 16.87 -0.24
CA PRO A 82 -1.28 16.78 -1.64
C PRO A 82 -1.01 15.37 -2.20
N VAL A 83 -1.90 14.93 -3.08
CA VAL A 83 -1.74 13.71 -3.88
C VAL A 83 -0.80 14.03 -5.05
N ASP A 84 0.07 13.09 -5.40
CA ASP A 84 0.91 13.19 -6.61
C ASP A 84 -0.01 13.34 -7.85
N PRO A 85 0.10 14.44 -8.63
CA PRO A 85 -0.71 14.64 -9.84
C PRO A 85 -0.61 13.47 -10.83
N ASP A 86 0.57 12.83 -10.91
CA ASP A 86 0.83 11.71 -11.81
C ASP A 86 0.20 10.40 -11.31
N ALA A 87 -0.30 10.36 -10.08
CA ALA A 87 -0.99 9.18 -9.55
C ALA A 87 -2.35 8.97 -10.23
N MET A 88 -3.08 10.04 -10.53
CA MET A 88 -4.34 9.96 -11.26
C MET A 88 -4.13 9.55 -12.72
N ALA A 89 -3.10 10.08 -13.38
CA ALA A 89 -2.73 9.66 -14.72
C ALA A 89 -2.46 8.14 -14.79
N SER A 90 -1.79 7.58 -13.78
CA SER A 90 -1.56 6.13 -13.70
C SER A 90 -2.82 5.31 -13.43
N VAL A 91 -3.87 5.89 -12.83
CA VAL A 91 -5.18 5.22 -12.70
C VAL A 91 -5.91 5.24 -14.04
N ASP A 92 -5.89 6.37 -14.74
CA ASP A 92 -6.50 6.51 -16.06
C ASP A 92 -5.84 5.58 -17.09
N GLU A 93 -4.51 5.42 -17.05
CA GLU A 93 -3.77 4.45 -17.89
C GLU A 93 -4.21 2.99 -17.65
N VAL A 94 -4.61 2.65 -16.43
CA VAL A 94 -5.09 1.31 -16.09
C VAL A 94 -6.58 1.15 -16.44
N GLY A 95 -7.30 2.26 -16.70
CA GLY A 95 -8.71 2.25 -17.07
C GLY A 95 -9.65 1.93 -15.91
N ASP A 96 -9.22 2.14 -14.67
CA ASP A 96 -9.89 1.58 -13.47
C ASP A 96 -10.47 2.66 -12.54
N ARG A 97 -10.92 3.76 -13.13
CA ARG A 97 -11.46 4.92 -12.40
C ARG A 97 -12.72 4.58 -11.60
N ASP A 98 -13.60 3.75 -12.14
CA ASP A 98 -14.82 3.33 -11.44
C ASP A 98 -14.48 2.50 -10.20
N ARG A 99 -13.50 1.59 -10.31
CA ARG A 99 -12.99 0.82 -9.16
C ARG A 99 -12.36 1.72 -8.13
N LEU A 100 -11.57 2.72 -8.53
CA LEU A 100 -11.03 3.72 -7.61
C LEU A 100 -12.16 4.40 -6.82
N MET A 101 -13.23 4.83 -7.49
CA MET A 101 -14.36 5.46 -6.82
C MET A 101 -15.08 4.52 -5.84
N GLN A 102 -15.19 3.24 -6.16
CA GLN A 102 -15.74 2.22 -5.24
C GLN A 102 -14.86 2.05 -3.99
N VAL A 103 -13.54 1.86 -4.18
CA VAL A 103 -12.59 1.72 -3.09
C VAL A 103 -12.56 2.97 -2.21
N LEU A 104 -12.65 4.16 -2.81
CA LEU A 104 -12.76 5.42 -2.06
C LEU A 104 -14.03 5.47 -1.21
N GLY A 105 -15.19 5.12 -1.79
CA GLY A 105 -16.45 5.07 -1.05
C GLY A 105 -16.40 4.09 0.12
N TRP A 106 -15.81 2.91 -0.09
CA TRP A 106 -15.59 1.93 0.97
C TRP A 106 -14.61 2.43 2.04
N ALA A 107 -13.47 3.00 1.65
CA ALA A 107 -12.45 3.49 2.57
C ALA A 107 -12.98 4.60 3.49
N GLN A 108 -13.86 5.48 2.98
CA GLN A 108 -14.52 6.53 3.77
C GLN A 108 -15.49 5.97 4.82
N GLN A 109 -16.08 4.80 4.57
CA GLN A 109 -17.01 4.14 5.50
C GLN A 109 -16.29 3.35 6.60
N GLN A 110 -15.00 3.05 6.43
CA GLN A 110 -14.20 2.37 7.44
C GLN A 110 -13.98 3.31 8.64
N SER A 111 -14.34 2.85 9.85
CA SER A 111 -14.32 3.59 11.13
C SER A 111 -12.93 4.04 11.62
N GLY A 112 -11.89 3.89 10.79
CA GLY A 112 -10.56 4.49 10.97
C GLY A 112 -10.41 5.91 10.38
N PHE A 113 -11.28 6.32 9.45
CA PHE A 113 -11.21 7.64 8.78
C PHE A 113 -11.59 8.80 9.71
N GLU A 114 -12.56 8.56 10.61
CA GLU A 114 -13.04 9.54 11.61
C GLU A 114 -12.16 9.59 12.89
N ASN A 115 -11.62 8.45 13.33
CA ASN A 115 -10.86 8.36 14.58
C ASN A 115 -9.47 9.04 14.52
N PHE A 116 -8.90 9.22 13.32
CA PHE A 116 -7.64 9.96 13.14
C PHE A 116 -7.81 11.47 13.30
N LYS A 117 -8.96 12.04 12.87
CA LYS A 117 -9.29 13.46 13.05
C LYS A 117 -9.46 13.85 14.53
N ARG A 118 -9.98 12.94 15.37
CA ARG A 118 -10.19 13.20 16.81
C ARG A 118 -8.89 13.18 17.63
N ARG A 119 -7.88 12.41 17.22
CA ARG A 119 -6.60 12.28 17.96
C ARG A 119 -5.63 13.45 17.83
N ARG A 120 -5.82 14.37 16.87
CA ARG A 120 -4.99 15.58 16.71
C ARG A 120 -5.52 16.82 17.46
N LYS A 121 -6.66 16.71 18.15
CA LYS A 121 -7.26 17.81 18.94
C LYS A 121 -7.21 17.58 20.45
N SER A 122 -6.45 16.59 20.92
CA SER A 122 -6.22 16.31 22.35
C SER A 122 -4.79 16.59 22.74
#